data_AF-A0A6M3M2M0-F1
#
_entry.id   AF-A0A6M3M2M0-F1
#
_cell.length_a   1.000
_cell.length_b   1.000
_cell.length_c   1.000
_cell.angle_alpha   90.00
_cell.angle_beta   90.00
_cell.angle_gamma   90.00
#
_symmetry.space_group_name_H-M   'P 1'
#
loop_
_entity.id
_entity.type
_entity.pdbx_description
1 polymer ?
#
loop_
_entity_poly.entity_id
_entity_poly.type
_entity_poly.pdbx_seq_one_letter_code
_entity_poly.pdbx_strand_id
1 'polypeptide(L)'
;MAKDPAFLFYPGDYIAGTMHLDFVCKGAYIDLLMLQFNRGHMTLDMIHHMLGHNCGQLWGQIQDKFKIETINGTEFYFNERLRLEKQKRQLYVKSRVNNIDGTNQYKKKGKKTRGHMTSHMEDENEDKKLRSKIGDEIEDKRGEIQERGDCNFCQNWRNRNSSSPGVKVPGGTGKCIRPDGHCDPAIPRRKIGETLDYSQDFLNFWNAYPRKEDKKKTWERYQKVNADPDQIMAHTRRYAEQMKIDNQESRYIKLPATFLNATDFQSELPPVDIQSTLSKKEYKLQREYQKIATREGWDNE
;
A
#
# COMPACT_ATOMS: atom_id res chain seq x y z
N MET A 1 -29.77 9.94 1.97
CA MET A 1 -28.37 9.85 1.47
C MET A 1 -28.40 9.06 0.18
N ALA A 2 -27.71 9.53 -0.85
CA ALA A 2 -27.53 8.74 -2.08
C ALA A 2 -26.75 7.46 -1.77
N LYS A 3 -27.10 6.34 -2.42
CA LYS A 3 -26.31 5.10 -2.35
C LYS A 3 -24.94 5.37 -2.99
N ASP A 4 -23.87 4.80 -2.44
CA ASP A 4 -22.53 4.93 -3.02
C ASP A 4 -22.56 4.34 -4.45
N PRO A 5 -22.27 5.12 -5.50
CA PRO A 5 -22.39 4.69 -6.89
C PRO A 5 -21.23 3.78 -7.34
N ALA A 6 -20.24 3.51 -6.48
CA ALA A 6 -19.01 2.83 -6.89
C ALA A 6 -18.68 1.62 -6.01
N PHE A 7 -18.00 0.66 -6.63
CA PHE A 7 -17.22 -0.36 -5.93
C PHE A 7 -15.88 -0.54 -6.66
N LEU A 8 -14.89 -1.07 -5.95
CA LEU A 8 -13.58 -1.30 -6.53
C LEU A 8 -13.58 -2.59 -7.35
N PHE A 9 -13.12 -2.49 -8.59
CA PHE A 9 -13.07 -3.60 -9.54
C PHE A 9 -11.64 -3.79 -10.03
N TYR A 10 -11.10 -5.00 -9.81
CA TYR A 10 -9.72 -5.33 -10.11
C TYR A 10 -9.64 -6.15 -11.41
N PRO A 11 -9.02 -5.63 -12.48
CA PRO A 11 -8.92 -6.35 -13.75
C PRO A 11 -8.21 -7.70 -13.64
N GLY A 12 -7.13 -7.78 -12.85
CA GLY A 12 -6.37 -9.03 -12.65
C GLY A 12 -7.21 -10.15 -12.05
N ASP A 13 -8.01 -9.84 -11.04
CA ASP A 13 -8.93 -10.80 -10.41
C ASP A 13 -10.06 -11.22 -11.34
N TYR A 14 -10.62 -10.27 -12.08
CA TYR A 14 -11.65 -10.57 -13.07
C TYR A 14 -11.14 -11.50 -14.16
N ILE A 15 -9.98 -11.20 -14.73
CA ILE A 15 -9.36 -12.02 -15.78
C ILE A 15 -9.07 -13.43 -15.25
N ALA A 16 -8.42 -13.54 -14.09
CA ALA A 16 -8.09 -14.83 -13.49
C ALA A 16 -9.36 -15.66 -13.16
N GLY A 17 -10.38 -15.01 -12.58
CA GLY A 17 -11.62 -15.66 -12.17
C GLY A 17 -12.55 -16.03 -13.31
N THR A 18 -12.41 -15.43 -14.50
CA THR A 18 -13.29 -15.65 -15.66
C THR A 18 -12.58 -16.24 -16.87
N MET A 19 -11.30 -16.61 -16.76
CA MET A 19 -10.51 -17.09 -17.91
C MET A 19 -11.14 -18.29 -18.64
N HIS A 20 -11.78 -19.19 -17.89
CA HIS A 20 -12.45 -20.40 -18.40
C HIS A 20 -13.87 -20.15 -18.95
N LEU A 21 -14.40 -18.93 -18.81
CA LEU A 21 -15.73 -18.58 -19.27
C LEU A 21 -15.69 -18.02 -20.69
N ASP A 22 -16.68 -18.38 -21.49
CA ASP A 22 -16.92 -17.77 -22.79
C ASP A 22 -17.45 -16.32 -22.65
N PHE A 23 -17.57 -15.63 -23.79
CA PHE A 23 -18.00 -14.23 -23.78
C PHE A 23 -19.42 -14.05 -23.23
N VAL A 24 -20.31 -15.01 -23.46
CA VAL A 24 -21.70 -14.93 -23.01
C VAL A 24 -21.78 -15.11 -21.50
N CYS A 25 -21.08 -16.10 -20.94
CA CYS A 25 -21.00 -16.34 -19.50
C CYS A 25 -20.30 -15.18 -18.77
N LYS A 26 -19.29 -14.55 -19.39
CA LYS A 26 -18.68 -13.32 -18.87
C LYS A 26 -19.68 -12.17 -18.79
N GLY A 27 -20.47 -11.96 -19.84
CA GLY A 27 -21.54 -10.96 -19.85
C GLY A 27 -22.57 -11.23 -18.75
N ALA A 28 -23.10 -12.45 -18.69
CA ALA A 28 -24.02 -12.91 -17.67
C ALA A 28 -23.48 -12.70 -16.24
N TYR A 29 -22.21 -13.03 -16.02
CA TYR A 29 -21.57 -12.84 -14.73
C TYR A 29 -21.50 -11.36 -14.33
N ILE A 30 -21.09 -10.47 -15.25
CA ILE A 30 -21.06 -9.02 -15.00
C ILE A 30 -22.46 -8.48 -14.72
N ASP A 31 -23.48 -8.88 -15.46
CA ASP A 31 -24.87 -8.44 -15.24
C ASP A 31 -25.39 -8.84 -13.87
N LEU A 32 -25.08 -10.05 -13.41
CA LEU A 32 -25.43 -10.49 -12.05
C LEU A 32 -24.65 -9.73 -10.97
N LEU A 33 -23.38 -9.36 -11.21
CA LEU A 33 -22.65 -8.47 -10.31
C LEU A 33 -23.32 -7.09 -10.24
N MET A 34 -23.79 -6.54 -11.37
CA MET A 34 -24.52 -5.27 -11.40
C MET A 34 -25.87 -5.36 -10.68
N LEU A 35 -26.60 -6.47 -10.87
CA LEU A 35 -27.86 -6.73 -10.15
C LEU A 35 -27.61 -6.78 -8.64
N GLN A 36 -26.61 -7.52 -8.20
CA GLN A 36 -26.23 -7.60 -6.79
C GLN A 36 -25.77 -6.25 -6.23
N PHE A 37 -25.01 -5.48 -7.02
CA PHE A 37 -24.57 -4.14 -6.61
C PHE A 37 -25.77 -3.24 -6.30
N ASN A 38 -26.83 -3.30 -7.12
CA ASN A 38 -28.00 -2.45 -6.96
C ASN A 38 -29.02 -2.95 -5.92
N ARG A 39 -29.28 -4.26 -5.88
CA ARG A 39 -30.36 -4.85 -5.06
C ARG A 39 -29.89 -5.62 -3.84
N GLY A 40 -28.61 -6.00 -3.77
CA GLY A 40 -28.09 -6.86 -2.71
C GLY A 40 -28.18 -8.34 -3.10
N HIS A 41 -28.46 -9.22 -2.14
CA HIS A 41 -28.53 -10.66 -2.43
C HIS A 41 -29.73 -10.96 -3.35
N MET A 42 -29.60 -11.97 -4.20
CA MET A 42 -30.54 -12.24 -5.28
C MET A 42 -31.22 -13.59 -5.06
N THR A 43 -32.52 -13.69 -5.32
CA THR A 43 -33.18 -15.00 -5.36
C THR A 43 -32.89 -15.69 -6.70
N LEU A 44 -33.15 -17.00 -6.78
CA LEU A 44 -33.03 -17.73 -8.04
C LEU A 44 -33.96 -17.15 -9.13
N ASP A 45 -35.17 -16.72 -8.76
CA ASP A 45 -36.10 -16.06 -9.68
C ASP A 45 -35.53 -14.75 -10.27
N MET A 46 -34.80 -13.97 -9.47
CA MET A 46 -34.14 -12.75 -9.96
C MET A 46 -33.04 -13.08 -10.96
N ILE A 47 -32.28 -14.15 -10.72
CA ILE A 47 -31.24 -14.64 -11.64
C ILE A 47 -31.90 -15.14 -12.93
N HIS A 48 -32.95 -15.95 -12.83
CA HIS A 48 -33.72 -16.44 -13.99
C HIS A 48 -34.24 -15.29 -14.84
N HIS A 49 -34.83 -14.27 -14.21
CA HIS A 49 -35.33 -13.10 -14.93
C HIS A 49 -34.20 -12.31 -15.63
N MET A 50 -33.03 -12.17 -15.00
CA MET A 50 -31.89 -11.46 -15.61
C MET A 50 -31.27 -12.23 -16.77
N LEU A 51 -31.10 -13.54 -16.64
CA LEU A 51 -30.45 -14.38 -17.65
C LEU A 51 -31.41 -14.84 -18.76
N GLY A 52 -32.72 -14.72 -18.53
CA GLY A 52 -33.77 -15.04 -19.49
C GLY A 52 -33.77 -16.52 -19.89
N HIS A 53 -34.10 -16.78 -21.16
CA HIS A 53 -34.30 -18.14 -21.68
C HIS A 53 -33.05 -19.03 -21.59
N ASN A 54 -31.85 -18.45 -21.57
CA ASN A 54 -30.59 -19.19 -21.49
C ASN A 54 -30.12 -19.45 -20.05
N CYS A 55 -30.94 -19.13 -19.05
CA CYS A 55 -30.53 -19.20 -17.65
C CYS A 55 -30.00 -20.57 -17.25
N GLY A 56 -30.63 -21.68 -17.65
CA GLY A 56 -30.18 -23.02 -17.26
C GLY A 56 -28.73 -23.32 -17.66
N GLN A 57 -28.37 -22.96 -18.90
CA GLN A 57 -27.01 -23.15 -19.42
C GLN A 57 -26.02 -22.17 -18.77
N LEU A 58 -26.36 -20.89 -18.74
CA LEU A 58 -25.46 -19.83 -18.24
C LEU A 58 -25.23 -19.95 -16.74
N TRP A 59 -26.30 -20.15 -15.97
CA TRP A 59 -26.25 -20.27 -14.52
C TRP A 59 -25.41 -21.49 -14.11
N GLY A 60 -25.58 -22.63 -14.76
CA GLY A 60 -24.77 -23.82 -14.47
C GLY A 60 -23.26 -23.60 -14.61
N GLN A 61 -22.82 -22.66 -15.47
CA GLN A 61 -21.39 -22.35 -15.64
C GLN A 61 -20.85 -21.30 -14.66
N ILE A 62 -21.70 -20.45 -14.10
CA ILE A 62 -21.28 -19.30 -13.27
C ILE A 62 -21.76 -19.37 -11.82
N GLN A 63 -22.62 -20.33 -11.47
CA GLN A 63 -23.19 -20.48 -10.13
C GLN A 63 -22.10 -20.64 -9.05
N ASP A 64 -20.98 -21.29 -9.37
CA ASP A 64 -19.84 -21.49 -8.47
C ASP A 64 -19.21 -20.17 -7.99
N LYS A 65 -19.42 -19.07 -8.74
CA LYS A 65 -18.98 -17.72 -8.38
C LYS A 65 -19.88 -17.05 -7.32
N PHE A 66 -20.98 -17.69 -6.92
CA PHE A 66 -21.95 -17.17 -5.96
C PHE A 66 -22.06 -18.09 -4.73
N LYS A 67 -22.10 -17.48 -3.55
CA LYS A 67 -22.43 -18.14 -2.28
C LYS A 67 -23.93 -18.10 -2.05
N ILE A 68 -24.41 -19.07 -1.29
CA ILE A 68 -25.80 -19.18 -0.88
C ILE A 68 -25.91 -18.82 0.60
N GLU A 69 -26.91 -18.02 0.95
CA GLU A 69 -27.31 -17.74 2.31
C GLU A 69 -28.82 -17.96 2.43
N THR A 70 -29.23 -18.77 3.41
CA THR A 70 -30.65 -19.04 3.67
C THR A 70 -31.15 -18.11 4.75
N ILE A 71 -32.15 -17.29 4.44
CA ILE A 71 -32.78 -16.35 5.36
C ILE A 71 -34.27 -16.68 5.38
N ASN A 72 -34.80 -17.07 6.55
CA ASN A 72 -36.21 -17.40 6.75
C ASN A 72 -36.75 -18.47 5.78
N GLY A 73 -35.92 -19.46 5.44
CA GLY A 73 -36.27 -20.54 4.50
C GLY A 73 -36.15 -20.15 3.02
N THR A 74 -35.79 -18.91 2.69
CA THR A 74 -35.53 -18.46 1.33
C THR A 74 -34.03 -18.44 1.05
N GLU A 75 -33.61 -19.02 -0.06
CA GLU A 75 -32.22 -18.99 -0.52
C GLU A 75 -31.90 -17.71 -1.27
N PHE A 76 -30.76 -17.12 -0.92
CA PHE A 76 -30.23 -15.94 -1.57
C PHE A 76 -28.81 -16.20 -2.06
N TYR A 77 -28.53 -15.74 -3.27
CA TYR A 77 -27.27 -15.90 -3.98
C TYR A 77 -26.53 -14.56 -4.02
N PHE A 78 -25.23 -14.59 -3.75
CA PHE A 78 -24.39 -13.40 -3.79
C PHE A 78 -22.92 -13.74 -4.07
N ASN A 79 -22.25 -12.89 -4.84
CA ASN A 79 -20.81 -12.91 -4.97
C ASN A 79 -20.17 -12.33 -3.70
N GLU A 80 -19.43 -13.17 -2.99
CA GLU A 80 -18.82 -12.83 -1.71
C GLU A 80 -17.83 -11.67 -1.81
N ARG A 81 -17.03 -11.65 -2.88
CA ARG A 81 -16.02 -10.61 -3.09
C ARG A 81 -16.67 -9.23 -3.27
N LEU A 82 -17.67 -9.11 -4.12
CA LEU A 82 -18.39 -7.85 -4.32
C LEU A 82 -19.01 -7.36 -3.00
N ARG A 83 -19.55 -8.26 -2.17
CA ARG A 83 -20.09 -7.91 -0.85
C ARG A 83 -19.01 -7.31 0.05
N LEU A 84 -17.83 -7.92 0.12
CA LEU A 84 -16.69 -7.44 0.91
C LEU A 84 -16.21 -6.07 0.41
N GLU A 85 -16.07 -5.88 -0.91
CA GLU A 85 -15.65 -4.60 -1.48
C GLU A 85 -16.68 -3.47 -1.21
N LYS A 86 -17.99 -3.77 -1.27
CA LYS A 86 -19.03 -2.81 -0.86
C LYS A 86 -18.93 -2.46 0.63
N GLN A 87 -18.65 -3.43 1.51
CA GLN A 87 -18.50 -3.17 2.94
C GLN A 87 -17.25 -2.32 3.25
N LYS A 88 -16.09 -2.67 2.69
CA LYS A 88 -14.86 -1.87 2.79
C LYS A 88 -15.12 -0.43 2.35
N ARG A 89 -15.81 -0.27 1.22
CA ARG A 89 -16.17 1.05 0.69
C ARG A 89 -17.09 1.84 1.63
N GLN A 90 -18.12 1.21 2.19
CA GLN A 90 -18.99 1.84 3.18
C GLN A 90 -18.23 2.28 4.44
N LEU A 91 -17.29 1.45 4.92
CA LEU A 91 -16.43 1.79 6.06
C LEU A 91 -15.50 2.96 5.74
N TYR A 92 -14.93 2.97 4.53
CA TYR A 92 -14.13 4.10 4.05
C TYR A 92 -14.95 5.39 4.04
N VAL A 93 -16.14 5.41 3.42
CA VAL A 93 -17.00 6.60 3.38
C VAL A 93 -17.36 7.07 4.79
N LYS A 94 -17.74 6.16 5.70
CA LYS A 94 -18.00 6.49 7.12
C LYS A 94 -16.79 7.11 7.80
N SER A 95 -15.60 6.56 7.57
CA SER A 95 -14.34 7.12 8.09
C SER A 95 -14.09 8.54 7.56
N ARG A 96 -14.34 8.79 6.26
CA ARG A 96 -14.20 10.13 5.67
C ARG A 96 -15.19 11.12 6.27
N VAL A 97 -16.45 10.72 6.47
CA VAL A 97 -17.48 11.55 7.13
C VAL A 97 -17.06 11.85 8.58
N ASN A 98 -16.65 10.85 9.35
CA ASN A 98 -16.20 11.05 10.73
C ASN A 98 -14.99 11.98 10.85
N ASN A 99 -14.08 11.95 9.87
CA ASN A 99 -12.95 12.87 9.81
C ASN A 99 -13.39 14.31 9.51
N ILE A 100 -14.37 14.51 8.63
CA ILE A 100 -14.97 15.82 8.32
C ILE A 100 -15.71 16.37 9.55
N ASP A 101 -16.51 15.53 10.21
CA ASP A 101 -17.29 15.89 11.40
C ASP A 101 -16.40 16.02 12.67
N GLY A 102 -15.14 15.59 12.55
CA GLY A 102 -14.17 15.59 13.63
C GLY A 102 -14.57 14.66 14.79
N THR A 103 -15.35 13.62 14.56
CA THR A 103 -15.78 12.64 15.58
C THR A 103 -14.77 11.50 15.75
N ASN A 104 -13.53 11.67 15.31
CA ASN A 104 -12.49 10.63 15.39
C ASN A 104 -11.74 10.63 16.74
N GLN A 105 -11.20 9.46 17.09
CA GLN A 105 -10.49 9.17 18.34
C GLN A 105 -9.20 9.97 18.56
N TYR A 106 -8.69 10.64 17.52
CA TYR A 106 -7.44 11.40 17.56
C TYR A 106 -7.64 12.88 17.94
N LYS A 107 -8.86 13.28 18.31
CA LYS A 107 -9.11 14.63 18.80
C LYS A 107 -8.31 14.90 20.09
N LYS A 108 -7.38 15.86 20.03
CA LYS A 108 -6.97 16.60 21.23
C LYS A 108 -8.18 17.41 21.70
N LYS A 109 -8.64 17.20 22.94
CA LYS A 109 -9.71 18.00 23.56
C LYS A 109 -9.33 19.49 23.43
N GLY A 110 -10.11 20.27 22.67
CA GLY A 110 -10.04 21.73 22.71
C GLY A 110 -9.93 22.51 21.39
N LYS A 111 -9.67 21.92 20.22
CA LYS A 111 -9.65 22.68 18.95
C LYS A 111 -10.50 22.04 17.85
N LYS A 112 -11.55 22.75 17.42
CA LYS A 112 -12.34 22.43 16.21
C LYS A 112 -11.59 22.95 14.97
N THR A 113 -10.47 22.34 14.61
CA THR A 113 -9.87 22.55 13.28
C THR A 113 -10.41 21.47 12.35
N ARG A 114 -11.02 21.84 11.21
CA ARG A 114 -11.41 20.89 10.15
C ARG A 114 -10.16 20.06 9.80
N GLY A 115 -10.26 18.74 9.93
CA GLY A 115 -9.14 17.84 9.65
C GLY A 115 -8.73 17.96 8.19
N HIS A 116 -7.43 18.20 7.94
CA HIS A 116 -6.87 18.14 6.60
C HIS A 116 -6.89 16.67 6.13
N MET A 117 -7.43 16.40 4.95
CA MET A 117 -7.43 15.05 4.38
C MET A 117 -5.98 14.61 4.12
N THR A 118 -5.48 13.65 4.88
CA THR A 118 -4.21 12.99 4.56
C THR A 118 -4.39 12.20 3.26
N SER A 119 -3.47 12.43 2.31
CA SER A 119 -3.31 11.66 1.09
C SER A 119 -2.73 10.28 1.44
N HIS A 120 -3.24 9.22 0.81
CA HIS A 120 -2.86 7.82 0.97
C HIS A 120 -3.30 7.08 2.25
N MET A 121 -4.27 6.17 2.07
CA MET A 121 -4.36 4.92 2.81
C MET A 121 -4.39 3.79 1.79
N GLU A 122 -3.47 2.83 1.92
CA GLU A 122 -3.42 1.63 1.09
C GLU A 122 -4.49 0.63 1.56
N ASP A 123 -5.04 -0.14 0.61
CA ASP A 123 -5.93 -1.25 0.88
C ASP A 123 -5.13 -2.41 1.49
N GLU A 124 -5.37 -2.72 2.77
CA GLU A 124 -4.90 -3.97 3.39
C GLU A 124 -5.76 -5.13 2.85
N ASN A 125 -5.49 -5.54 1.62
CA ASN A 125 -6.01 -6.80 1.09
C ASN A 125 -5.11 -7.93 1.61
N GLU A 126 -5.22 -8.24 2.90
CA GLU A 126 -4.47 -9.36 3.50
C GLU A 126 -5.00 -10.69 2.97
N ASP A 127 -4.22 -11.28 2.06
CA ASP A 127 -4.39 -12.65 1.58
C ASP A 127 -4.07 -13.62 2.73
N LYS A 128 -5.10 -14.19 3.36
CA LYS A 128 -5.01 -15.01 4.59
C LYS A 128 -4.15 -16.29 4.44
N LYS A 129 -3.68 -16.63 3.24
CA LYS A 129 -2.89 -17.84 2.97
C LYS A 129 -1.41 -17.76 3.36
N LEU A 130 -0.84 -16.57 3.59
CA LEU A 130 0.55 -16.45 4.05
C LEU A 130 0.71 -16.76 5.56
N ARG A 131 -0.39 -16.72 6.32
CA ARG A 131 -0.40 -16.79 7.78
C ARG A 131 -0.04 -18.16 8.36
N SER A 132 -0.29 -19.25 7.63
CA SER A 132 0.01 -20.60 8.15
C SER A 132 1.50 -20.93 8.11
N LYS A 133 2.19 -20.61 7.01
CA LYS A 133 3.65 -20.83 6.89
C LYS A 133 4.47 -19.95 7.83
N ILE A 134 4.00 -18.73 8.09
CA ILE A 134 4.62 -17.81 9.05
C ILE A 134 4.42 -18.30 10.49
N GLY A 135 3.32 -19.00 10.80
CA GLY A 135 3.05 -19.54 12.14
C GLY A 135 4.11 -20.54 12.59
N ASP A 136 4.44 -21.48 11.71
CA ASP A 136 5.37 -22.57 12.00
C ASP A 136 6.82 -22.06 12.17
N GLU A 137 7.27 -21.09 11.35
CA GLU A 137 8.61 -20.45 11.50
C GLU A 137 8.73 -19.55 12.75
N ILE A 138 7.61 -19.04 13.28
CA ILE A 138 7.60 -18.20 14.48
C ILE A 138 7.70 -19.03 15.76
N GLU A 139 7.15 -20.25 15.79
CA GLU A 139 7.24 -21.13 16.95
C GLU A 139 8.67 -21.61 17.20
N ASP A 140 9.41 -21.97 16.16
CA ASP A 140 10.83 -22.36 16.26
C ASP A 140 11.71 -21.23 16.83
N LYS A 141 11.52 -19.98 16.35
CA LYS A 141 12.27 -18.82 16.86
C LYS A 141 11.87 -18.42 18.28
N ARG A 142 10.65 -18.76 18.74
CA ARG A 142 10.23 -18.53 20.14
C ARG A 142 10.92 -19.45 21.13
N GLY A 143 11.41 -20.61 20.70
CA GLY A 143 12.23 -21.50 21.51
C GLY A 143 13.60 -20.89 21.79
N GLU A 144 14.31 -20.42 20.76
CA GLU A 144 15.66 -19.84 20.88
C GLU A 144 15.70 -18.46 21.59
N ILE A 145 14.64 -17.65 21.48
CA ILE A 145 14.57 -16.31 22.12
C ILE A 145 14.37 -16.40 23.64
N GLN A 146 13.82 -17.50 24.17
CA GLN A 146 13.56 -17.66 25.61
C GLN A 146 14.85 -17.74 26.46
N GLU A 147 15.97 -18.15 25.87
CA GLU A 147 17.25 -18.26 26.58
C GLU A 147 18.04 -16.93 26.68
N ARG A 148 17.73 -15.92 25.85
CA ARG A 148 18.52 -14.67 25.76
C ARG A 148 17.89 -13.43 26.41
N GLY A 149 16.80 -13.58 27.16
CA GLY A 149 16.32 -12.52 28.06
C GLY A 149 15.68 -11.29 27.39
N ASP A 150 14.94 -11.45 26.28
CA ASP A 150 14.09 -10.35 25.76
C ASP A 150 12.67 -10.40 26.36
N CYS A 151 12.36 -9.44 27.22
CA CYS A 151 11.03 -9.30 27.84
C CYS A 151 9.94 -8.84 26.85
N ASN A 152 10.24 -8.61 25.57
CA ASN A 152 9.25 -8.39 24.50
C ASN A 152 8.42 -9.62 24.17
N PHE A 153 9.01 -10.81 24.29
CA PHE A 153 8.39 -12.09 23.92
C PHE A 153 8.32 -13.06 25.10
N CYS A 154 8.61 -12.58 26.31
CA CYS A 154 8.57 -13.36 27.52
C CYS A 154 7.14 -13.83 27.83
N GLN A 155 6.95 -15.13 28.03
CA GLN A 155 5.66 -15.73 28.41
C GLN A 155 5.14 -15.23 29.77
N ASN A 156 6.06 -14.77 30.62
CA ASN A 156 5.78 -14.17 31.93
C ASN A 156 5.55 -12.65 31.85
N TRP A 157 5.55 -12.06 30.66
CA TRP A 157 5.18 -10.66 30.50
C TRP A 157 3.67 -10.49 30.70
N ARG A 158 3.30 -9.45 31.45
CA ARG A 158 1.93 -9.01 31.63
C ARG A 158 1.85 -7.51 31.39
N ASN A 159 0.71 -7.07 30.88
CA ASN A 159 0.37 -5.65 30.83
C ASN A 159 0.42 -5.07 32.26
N ARG A 160 0.86 -3.82 32.41
CA ARG A 160 0.91 -3.10 33.69
C ARG A 160 -0.45 -3.07 34.41
N ASN A 161 -1.54 -3.09 33.66
CA ASN A 161 -2.90 -3.12 34.22
C ASN A 161 -3.38 -4.52 34.65
N SER A 162 -2.60 -5.57 34.40
CA SER A 162 -2.93 -6.93 34.86
C SER A 162 -2.98 -6.98 36.40
N SER A 163 -3.89 -7.76 36.97
CA SER A 163 -3.97 -7.98 38.42
C SER A 163 -2.83 -8.85 38.97
N SER A 164 -2.10 -9.55 38.09
CA SER A 164 -1.05 -10.49 38.50
C SER A 164 0.16 -9.77 39.13
N PRO A 165 0.64 -10.19 40.30
CA PRO A 165 1.80 -9.57 40.95
C PRO A 165 3.08 -9.79 40.11
N GLY A 166 3.92 -8.76 39.95
CA GLY A 166 5.13 -8.84 39.14
C GLY A 166 5.98 -7.57 39.17
N VAL A 167 7.25 -7.70 38.77
CA VAL A 167 8.27 -6.63 38.78
C VAL A 167 8.16 -5.77 37.52
N LYS A 168 8.25 -4.44 37.65
CA LYS A 168 8.21 -3.51 36.50
C LYS A 168 9.44 -3.72 35.61
N VAL A 169 9.23 -3.81 34.29
CA VAL A 169 10.33 -3.90 33.32
C VAL A 169 10.96 -2.50 33.15
N PRO A 170 12.28 -2.33 33.35
CA PRO A 170 12.97 -1.06 33.10
C PRO A 170 12.75 -0.56 31.66
N GLY A 171 12.35 0.71 31.50
CA GLY A 171 12.04 1.30 30.19
C GLY A 171 10.76 0.80 29.50
N GLY A 172 10.10 -0.23 30.05
CA GLY A 172 8.91 -0.84 29.46
C GLY A 172 7.57 -0.37 30.05
N THR A 173 6.49 -0.68 29.33
CA THR A 173 5.12 -0.38 29.78
C THR A 173 4.49 -1.51 30.60
N GLY A 174 5.13 -2.66 30.76
CA GLY A 174 4.59 -3.86 31.42
C GLY A 174 5.33 -4.31 32.69
N LYS A 175 4.93 -5.47 33.21
CA LYS A 175 5.56 -6.16 34.36
C LYS A 175 5.82 -7.63 34.05
N CYS A 176 6.86 -8.19 34.67
CA CYS A 176 7.23 -9.60 34.57
C CYS A 176 6.81 -10.32 35.85
N ILE A 177 6.11 -11.45 35.73
CA ILE A 177 5.62 -12.24 36.87
C ILE A 177 6.58 -13.38 37.29
N ARG A 178 7.81 -13.39 36.76
CA ARG A 178 8.80 -14.44 37.05
C ARG A 178 9.19 -14.39 38.55
N PRO A 179 9.30 -15.55 39.24
CA PRO A 179 9.60 -15.60 40.67
C PRO A 179 10.92 -14.92 41.06
N ASP A 180 11.93 -15.02 40.20
CA ASP A 180 13.31 -14.59 40.49
C ASP A 180 13.59 -13.11 40.15
N GLY A 181 12.58 -12.34 39.76
CA GLY A 181 12.75 -10.99 39.21
C GLY A 181 12.85 -10.96 37.68
N HIS A 182 12.96 -9.75 37.11
CA HIS A 182 12.83 -9.54 35.65
C HIS A 182 13.90 -10.29 34.84
N CYS A 183 13.59 -10.64 33.59
CA CYS A 183 14.60 -11.12 32.66
C CYS A 183 15.62 -9.98 32.42
N ASP A 184 16.92 -10.23 32.57
CA ASP A 184 17.96 -9.19 32.46
C ASP A 184 17.93 -8.53 31.07
N PRO A 185 17.53 -7.25 30.92
CA PRO A 185 17.40 -6.66 29.60
C PRO A 185 18.74 -6.03 29.22
N ALA A 186 19.53 -6.73 28.41
CA ALA A 186 20.65 -6.10 27.72
C ALA A 186 20.20 -4.95 26.77
N ILE A 187 18.89 -4.86 26.46
CA ILE A 187 18.33 -3.83 25.55
C ILE A 187 17.00 -3.27 26.12
N PRO A 188 16.97 -2.04 26.66
CA PRO A 188 15.72 -1.41 27.10
C PRO A 188 14.83 -1.01 25.91
N ARG A 189 13.50 -1.06 26.09
CA ARG A 189 12.52 -0.54 25.11
C ARG A 189 12.70 0.98 24.95
N ARG A 190 12.76 1.46 23.69
CA ARG A 190 12.71 2.91 23.38
C ARG A 190 11.35 3.50 23.76
N LYS A 191 11.36 4.71 24.34
CA LYS A 191 10.14 5.40 24.76
C LYS A 191 9.33 5.84 23.53
N ILE A 192 8.00 5.82 23.65
CA ILE A 192 7.10 6.40 22.65
C ILE A 192 7.37 7.91 22.60
N GLY A 193 7.84 8.41 21.45
CA GLY A 193 8.12 9.83 21.23
C GLY A 193 9.60 10.23 21.24
N GLU A 194 10.53 9.28 21.32
CA GLU A 194 11.96 9.56 21.20
C GLU A 194 12.29 9.97 19.74
N THR A 195 12.89 11.14 19.57
CA THR A 195 13.28 11.68 18.26
C THR A 195 14.33 10.76 17.64
N LEU A 196 14.03 10.20 16.46
CA LEU A 196 15.02 9.48 15.67
C LEU A 196 16.16 10.45 15.36
N ASP A 197 17.34 10.17 15.91
CA ASP A 197 18.55 10.90 15.57
C ASP A 197 18.99 10.46 14.17
N TYR A 198 18.82 11.34 13.21
CA TYR A 198 19.16 11.10 11.82
C TYR A 198 20.58 11.59 11.58
N SER A 199 21.41 10.79 10.91
CA SER A 199 22.74 11.26 10.54
C SER A 199 22.67 12.51 9.64
N GLN A 200 23.67 13.38 9.74
CA GLN A 200 23.74 14.59 8.93
C GLN A 200 23.73 14.27 7.42
N ASP A 201 24.39 13.18 7.01
CA ASP A 201 24.42 12.75 5.61
C ASP A 201 23.04 12.33 5.10
N PHE A 202 22.27 11.62 5.93
CA PHE A 202 20.89 11.30 5.59
C PHE A 202 20.03 12.55 5.51
N LEU A 203 20.22 13.53 6.41
CA LEU A 203 19.48 14.79 6.33
C LEU A 203 19.81 15.55 5.05
N ASN A 204 21.08 15.56 4.63
CA ASN A 204 21.51 16.15 3.38
C ASN A 204 20.83 15.45 2.19
N PHE A 205 20.86 14.11 2.15
CA PHE A 205 20.19 13.30 1.12
C PHE A 205 18.69 13.60 1.11
N TRP A 206 18.08 13.54 2.28
CA TRP A 206 16.65 13.75 2.47
C TRP A 206 16.24 15.14 2.00
N ASN A 207 17.06 16.17 2.21
CA ASN A 207 16.79 17.55 1.79
C ASN A 207 17.00 17.76 0.28
N ALA A 208 17.96 17.07 -0.33
CA ALA A 208 18.21 17.14 -1.78
C ALA A 208 17.15 16.39 -2.62
N TYR A 209 16.54 15.32 -2.11
CA TYR A 209 15.66 14.46 -2.90
C TYR A 209 14.30 15.13 -3.24
N PRO A 210 13.81 15.14 -4.49
CA PRO A 210 12.64 15.94 -4.89
C PRO A 210 11.29 15.54 -4.26
N ARG A 211 11.11 14.28 -3.87
CA ARG A 211 9.89 13.75 -3.22
C ARG A 211 10.12 13.47 -1.72
N LYS A 212 9.22 13.93 -0.84
CA LYS A 212 9.39 13.83 0.63
C LYS A 212 8.34 12.94 1.29
N GLU A 213 8.44 11.63 1.11
CA GLU A 213 7.50 10.64 1.67
C GLU A 213 8.23 9.55 2.46
N ASP A 214 7.60 9.07 3.53
CA ASP A 214 8.08 7.99 4.39
C ASP A 214 9.53 8.13 4.90
N LYS A 215 9.86 9.26 5.55
CA LYS A 215 11.22 9.55 6.08
C LYS A 215 11.78 8.42 6.96
N LYS A 216 10.94 7.82 7.82
CA LYS A 216 11.36 6.71 8.71
C LYS A 216 11.76 5.47 7.90
N LYS A 217 10.92 5.03 6.96
CA LYS A 217 11.20 3.87 6.10
C LYS A 217 12.42 4.12 5.22
N THR A 218 12.58 5.36 4.76
CA THR A 218 13.74 5.79 3.98
C THR A 218 15.01 5.73 4.80
N TRP A 219 14.99 6.17 6.06
CA TRP A 219 16.13 6.06 6.99
C TRP A 219 16.52 4.61 7.25
N GLU A 220 15.55 3.76 7.57
CA GLU A 220 15.78 2.31 7.76
C GLU A 220 16.40 1.66 6.53
N ARG A 221 16.12 2.20 5.33
CA ARG A 221 16.73 1.75 4.09
C ARG A 221 18.12 2.33 3.88
N TYR A 222 18.30 3.63 4.13
CA TYR A 222 19.59 4.33 4.05
C TYR A 222 20.66 3.63 4.89
N GLN A 223 20.29 3.17 6.10
CA GLN A 223 21.19 2.41 6.98
C GLN A 223 21.64 1.05 6.43
N LYS A 224 20.92 0.50 5.45
CA LYS A 224 21.19 -0.82 4.84
C LYS A 224 21.90 -0.71 3.49
N VAL A 225 22.06 0.50 2.95
CA VAL A 225 22.74 0.72 1.68
C VAL A 225 24.24 0.54 1.88
N ASN A 226 24.84 -0.35 1.09
CA ASN A 226 26.29 -0.54 1.07
C ASN A 226 26.93 0.40 0.03
N ALA A 227 26.85 1.71 0.25
CA ALA A 227 27.46 2.74 -0.59
C ALA A 227 27.93 3.91 0.28
N ASP A 228 28.94 4.63 -0.21
CA ASP A 228 29.49 5.79 0.48
C ASP A 228 28.49 6.97 0.45
N PRO A 229 28.32 7.75 1.53
CA PRO A 229 27.37 8.87 1.56
C PRO A 229 27.55 9.89 0.43
N ASP A 230 28.77 10.13 -0.02
CA ASP A 230 29.05 11.04 -1.13
C ASP A 230 28.54 10.49 -2.47
N GLN A 231 28.62 9.17 -2.68
CA GLN A 231 28.04 8.52 -3.86
C GLN A 231 26.52 8.63 -3.89
N ILE A 232 25.88 8.38 -2.74
CA ILE A 232 24.42 8.52 -2.59
C ILE A 232 24.00 9.96 -2.88
N MET A 233 24.75 10.93 -2.37
CA MET A 233 24.51 12.36 -2.60
C MET A 233 24.65 12.73 -4.08
N ALA A 234 25.72 12.29 -4.75
CA ALA A 234 25.98 12.57 -6.16
C ALA A 234 24.85 12.05 -7.06
N HIS A 235 24.43 10.80 -6.85
CA HIS A 235 23.29 10.20 -7.56
C HIS A 235 21.99 10.94 -7.28
N THR A 236 21.77 11.34 -6.03
CA THR A 236 20.56 12.08 -5.64
C THR A 236 20.46 13.43 -6.34
N ARG A 237 21.58 14.16 -6.45
CA ARG A 237 21.61 15.46 -7.15
C ARG A 237 21.30 15.32 -8.63
N ARG A 238 21.97 14.37 -9.31
CA ARG A 238 21.72 14.10 -10.73
C ARG A 238 20.28 13.67 -10.99
N TYR A 239 19.73 12.80 -10.15
CA TYR A 239 18.33 12.41 -10.23
C TYR A 239 17.37 13.59 -10.01
N ALA A 240 17.65 14.44 -9.02
CA ALA A 240 16.86 15.64 -8.74
C ALA A 240 16.90 16.65 -9.90
N GLU A 241 18.06 16.82 -10.53
CA GLU A 241 18.23 17.68 -11.72
C GLU A 241 17.45 17.13 -12.91
N GLN A 242 17.56 15.83 -13.20
CA GLN A 242 16.80 15.19 -14.27
C GLN A 242 15.29 15.38 -14.10
N MET A 243 14.77 15.16 -12.88
CA MET A 243 13.33 15.35 -12.61
C MET A 243 12.87 16.81 -12.77
N LYS A 244 13.75 17.78 -12.52
CA LYS A 244 13.45 19.21 -12.78
C LYS A 244 13.43 19.51 -14.27
N ILE A 245 14.42 18.99 -15.00
CA ILE A 245 14.54 19.13 -16.46
C ILE A 245 13.30 18.55 -17.15
N ASP A 246 12.89 17.34 -16.77
CA ASP A 246 11.72 16.66 -17.34
C ASP A 246 10.38 17.28 -16.88
N ASN A 247 10.41 18.26 -15.98
CA ASN A 247 9.24 18.86 -15.34
C ASN A 247 8.26 17.81 -14.78
N GLN A 248 8.82 16.79 -14.13
CA GLN A 248 8.08 15.62 -13.69
C GLN A 248 7.20 15.93 -12.46
N GLU A 249 5.91 15.59 -12.51
CA GLU A 249 5.03 15.73 -11.34
C GLU A 249 5.48 14.80 -10.20
N SER A 250 5.39 15.28 -8.96
CA SER A 250 5.88 14.60 -7.75
C SER A 250 5.37 13.16 -7.59
N ARG A 251 4.15 12.85 -8.05
CA ARG A 251 3.56 11.50 -8.00
C ARG A 251 4.29 10.47 -8.86
N TYR A 252 4.95 10.90 -9.93
CA TYR A 252 5.71 10.03 -10.84
C TYR A 252 7.21 9.99 -10.51
N ILE A 253 7.67 10.80 -9.55
CA ILE A 253 9.03 10.73 -9.00
C ILE A 253 9.12 9.50 -8.09
N LYS A 254 10.17 8.69 -8.24
CA LYS A 254 10.39 7.48 -7.42
C LYS A 254 10.39 7.84 -5.92
N LEU A 255 9.84 6.96 -5.08
CA LEU A 255 9.93 7.10 -3.63
C LEU A 255 11.41 7.07 -3.18
N PRO A 256 11.82 7.86 -2.18
CA PRO A 256 13.20 7.89 -1.70
C PRO A 256 13.71 6.50 -1.25
N ALA A 257 12.86 5.74 -0.55
CA ALA A 257 13.21 4.38 -0.14
C ALA A 257 13.39 3.42 -1.34
N THR A 258 12.61 3.60 -2.41
CA THR A 258 12.73 2.82 -3.66
C THR A 258 13.97 3.22 -4.45
N PHE A 259 14.33 4.50 -4.44
CA PHE A 259 15.58 4.99 -5.04
C PHE A 259 16.80 4.34 -4.38
N LEU A 260 16.80 4.24 -3.04
CA LEU A 260 17.86 3.55 -2.30
C LEU A 260 17.91 2.02 -2.52
N ASN A 261 16.89 1.42 -3.14
CA ASN A 261 16.87 -0.02 -3.46
C ASN A 261 17.55 -0.36 -4.79
N ALA A 262 17.70 0.60 -5.69
CA ALA A 262 18.37 0.41 -6.97
C ALA A 262 19.88 0.34 -6.69
N THR A 263 20.33 -0.82 -6.21
CA THR A 263 21.71 -1.09 -5.80
C THR A 263 22.62 -1.20 -7.02
N ASP A 264 22.82 -0.08 -7.71
CA ASP A 264 24.02 0.14 -8.49
C ASP A 264 24.33 1.65 -8.60
N PHE A 265 24.82 2.21 -7.50
CA PHE A 265 25.41 3.55 -7.50
C PHE A 265 26.77 3.60 -8.23
N GLN A 266 27.26 2.46 -8.75
CA GLN A 266 28.48 2.37 -9.55
C GLN A 266 28.19 2.44 -11.06
N SER A 267 26.95 2.14 -11.49
CA SER A 267 26.53 2.34 -12.87
C SER A 267 26.63 3.83 -13.26
N GLU A 268 27.33 4.11 -14.37
CA GLU A 268 27.36 5.44 -14.95
C GLU A 268 25.93 5.85 -15.29
N LEU A 269 25.43 6.87 -14.59
CA LEU A 269 24.14 7.46 -14.94
C LEU A 269 24.21 7.86 -16.42
N PRO A 270 23.20 7.50 -17.23
CA PRO A 270 23.18 7.86 -18.64
C PRO A 270 23.38 9.38 -18.74
N PRO A 271 24.16 9.85 -19.73
CA PRO A 271 24.41 11.27 -19.91
C PRO A 271 23.08 12.00 -19.97
N VAL A 272 23.03 13.19 -19.36
CA VAL A 272 21.85 14.08 -19.43
C VAL A 272 21.57 14.30 -20.91
N ASP A 273 20.51 13.67 -21.42
CA ASP A 273 20.15 13.77 -22.83
C ASP A 273 19.48 15.12 -23.07
N ILE A 274 20.29 16.12 -23.42
CA ILE A 274 19.85 17.49 -23.72
C ILE A 274 18.85 17.50 -24.89
N GLN A 275 18.76 16.43 -25.71
CA GLN A 275 17.77 16.37 -26.79
C GLN A 275 16.34 16.15 -26.29
N SER A 276 16.14 15.50 -25.15
CA SER A 276 14.80 15.28 -24.57
C SER A 276 14.24 16.53 -23.87
N THR A 277 15.01 17.61 -23.79
CA THR A 277 14.71 18.81 -22.99
C THR A 277 14.26 20.00 -23.84
N LEU A 278 14.19 19.85 -25.16
CA LEU A 278 13.79 20.93 -26.06
C LEU A 278 12.28 21.14 -25.97
N SER A 279 11.85 22.36 -25.69
CA SER A 279 10.45 22.73 -25.85
C SER A 279 10.03 22.48 -27.30
N LYS A 280 8.73 22.27 -27.54
CA LYS A 280 8.19 22.06 -28.90
C LYS A 280 8.65 23.13 -29.91
N LYS A 281 8.93 24.35 -29.43
CA LYS A 281 9.42 25.47 -30.25
C LYS A 281 10.88 25.27 -30.66
N GLU A 282 11.74 24.83 -29.75
CA GLU A 282 13.17 24.60 -29.99
C GLU A 282 13.40 23.36 -30.86
N TYR A 283 12.64 22.28 -30.63
CA TYR A 283 12.68 21.09 -31.50
C TYR A 283 12.27 21.41 -32.95
N LYS A 284 11.30 22.31 -33.12
CA LYS A 284 10.87 22.77 -34.45
C LYS A 284 11.93 23.61 -35.14
N LEU A 285 12.58 24.51 -34.39
CA LEU A 285 13.68 25.34 -34.89
C LEU A 285 14.88 24.49 -35.29
N GLN A 286 15.23 23.47 -34.51
CA GLN A 286 16.32 22.57 -34.80
C GLN A 286 16.06 21.70 -36.05
N ARG A 287 14.82 21.23 -36.24
CA ARG A 287 14.42 20.58 -37.49
C ARG A 287 14.47 21.50 -38.70
N GLU A 288 14.13 22.77 -38.54
CA GLU A 288 14.27 23.76 -39.63
C GLU A 288 15.73 23.97 -39.98
N TYR A 289 16.60 24.13 -38.98
CA TYR A 289 18.06 24.23 -39.20
C TYR A 289 18.63 23.00 -39.91
N GLN A 290 18.28 21.78 -39.48
CA GLN A 290 18.74 20.55 -40.13
C GLN A 290 18.22 20.41 -41.56
N LYS A 291 16.98 20.86 -41.84
CA LYS A 291 16.44 20.91 -43.20
C LYS A 291 17.14 21.93 -44.09
N ILE A 292 17.57 23.06 -43.53
CA ILE A 292 18.34 24.08 -44.24
C ILE A 292 19.75 23.56 -44.52
N ALA A 293 20.43 22.98 -43.52
CA ALA A 293 21.76 22.40 -43.66
C ALA A 293 21.81 21.30 -44.73
N THR A 294 20.84 20.38 -44.73
CA THR A 294 20.72 19.33 -45.76
C THR A 294 20.34 19.86 -47.14
N ARG A 295 19.60 20.97 -47.22
CA ARG A 295 19.24 21.60 -48.50
C ARG A 295 20.39 22.40 -49.10
N GLU A 296 21.24 23.00 -48.27
CA GLU A 296 22.36 23.82 -48.72
C GLU A 296 23.65 23.01 -48.89
N GLY A 297 23.64 21.71 -48.57
CA GLY A 297 24.76 20.79 -48.82
C GLY A 297 25.92 20.96 -47.86
N TRP A 298 25.66 21.40 -46.62
CA TRP A 298 26.70 21.67 -45.61
C TRP A 298 27.17 20.41 -44.86
N ASP A 299 26.65 19.22 -45.21
CA ASP A 299 26.96 17.95 -44.55
C ASP A 299 27.95 17.10 -45.36
N ASN A 300 29.06 17.70 -45.85
CA ASN A 300 30.25 16.96 -46.29
C ASN A 300 31.51 17.82 -46.12
N GLU A 301 32.07 17.80 -44.91
CA GLU A 301 33.52 17.71 -44.63
C GLU A 301 33.75 17.30 -43.16
#